data_AF-A0A931XMA2-F1
#
_entry.id   AF-A0A931XMA2-F1
#
_cell.length_a   1.000
_cell.length_b   1.000
_cell.length_c   1.000
_cell.angle_alpha   90.00
_cell.angle_beta   90.00
_cell.angle_gamma   90.00
#
_symmetry.space_group_name_H-M   'P 1'
#
loop_
_entity.id
_entity.type
_entity.pdbx_description
1 polymer ?
#
loop_
_entity_poly.entity_id
_entity_poly.type
_entity_poly.pdbx_seq_one_letter_code
_entity_poly.pdbx_strand_id
1 'polypeptide(L)'
;SGLRGRGGAGFPTGMKWGFVPKDSPKPKYVICNADESEPGTFKDRLLIERDPHAVIEGTILAAYAIRSHTAFIYIRGELAFGAKVLQRAIDEAAQAGYLGKNILGSGYGLDLILHRGAGAYICGEETGLLSSLEGGRGWPKVKPPFPATHGLFGCPTVVNNVETLAALPWIVDHGAAKYAAIGTEKSKGTKLFSVSGHIRKPGVYELEMGYPLRQFLEVDCGGVPNGRRLKGVIPGGVSMPVLRGDEIEGVRMDYESLQAAGTLLGSGGVIVMDESTCMVKAAWNVARFYAHESCGQCTPCREGCHWMEKIFWRIENGQGQPGDLDLILSISGNITGNTICPFGDAAAWPAAAFIKKYRDEFEAHIAQKKCVVSA
;
A
#
# COMPACT_ATOMS: atom_id res chain seq x y z
N SER A 1 -9.86 13.62 14.62
CA SER A 1 -8.42 13.28 14.54
C SER A 1 -7.84 13.59 13.17
N GLY A 2 -8.61 13.56 12.08
CA GLY A 2 -8.06 13.78 10.73
C GLY A 2 -7.29 12.57 10.18
N LEU A 3 -7.45 11.39 10.80
CA LEU A 3 -6.82 10.15 10.35
C LEU A 3 -7.26 9.79 8.93
N ARG A 4 -6.28 9.62 8.05
CA ARG A 4 -6.44 9.10 6.69
C ARG A 4 -5.92 7.66 6.63
N GLY A 5 -6.49 6.86 5.73
CA GLY A 5 -6.13 5.46 5.55
C GLY A 5 -4.66 5.28 5.18
N ARG A 6 -3.99 4.33 5.83
CA ARG A 6 -2.54 4.12 5.74
C ARG A 6 -2.09 3.03 4.75
N GLY A 7 -3.03 2.43 4.02
CA GLY A 7 -2.77 1.33 3.08
C GLY A 7 -2.77 1.73 1.61
N GLY A 8 -2.33 2.93 1.23
CA GLY A 8 -2.27 3.34 -0.19
C GLY A 8 -3.27 4.42 -0.60
N ALA A 9 -4.55 4.23 -0.31
CA ALA A 9 -5.61 5.10 -0.82
C ALA A 9 -5.68 6.49 -0.17
N GLY A 10 -5.19 6.65 1.06
CA GLY A 10 -5.23 7.93 1.78
C GLY A 10 -6.63 8.47 2.05
N PHE A 11 -7.68 7.65 2.02
CA PHE A 11 -9.06 8.11 2.23
C PHE A 11 -9.34 8.43 3.71
N PRO A 12 -10.06 9.52 4.08
CA PRO A 12 -10.38 9.82 5.48
C PRO A 12 -11.16 8.70 6.18
N THR A 13 -10.58 8.09 7.22
CA THR A 13 -11.10 6.86 7.84
C THR A 13 -12.50 7.06 8.45
N GLY A 14 -12.71 8.16 9.17
CA GLY A 14 -14.02 8.46 9.78
C GLY A 14 -15.12 8.69 8.74
N MET A 15 -14.79 9.33 7.61
CA MET A 15 -15.73 9.53 6.50
C MET A 15 -16.10 8.19 5.86
N LYS A 16 -15.11 7.30 5.67
CA LYS A 16 -15.33 5.94 5.14
C LYS A 16 -16.34 5.18 5.99
N TRP A 17 -16.20 5.25 7.31
CA TRP A 17 -17.10 4.59 8.25
C TRP A 17 -18.48 5.25 8.28
N GLY A 18 -18.57 6.55 8.02
CA GLY A 18 -19.84 7.27 7.89
C GLY A 18 -20.72 6.79 6.73
N PHE A 19 -20.15 6.11 5.73
CA PHE A 19 -20.92 5.50 4.64
C PHE A 19 -21.59 4.17 5.01
N VAL A 20 -21.24 3.58 6.16
CA VAL A 20 -21.88 2.35 6.63
C VAL A 20 -23.29 2.69 7.12
N PRO A 21 -24.35 2.06 6.58
CA PRO A 21 -25.71 2.33 7.03
C PRO A 21 -25.87 2.05 8.52
N LYS A 22 -26.37 3.03 9.26
CA LYS A 22 -26.59 2.90 10.70
C LYS A 22 -27.58 1.78 11.01
N ASP A 23 -28.68 1.72 10.26
CA ASP A 23 -29.82 0.84 10.54
C ASP A 23 -29.97 -0.27 9.48
N SER A 24 -28.84 -0.82 9.04
CA SER A 24 -28.87 -1.98 8.14
C SER A 24 -29.48 -3.19 8.85
N PRO A 25 -30.43 -3.91 8.22
CA PRO A 25 -30.93 -5.18 8.75
C PRO A 25 -29.94 -6.33 8.56
N LYS A 26 -28.88 -6.12 7.77
CA LYS A 26 -27.82 -7.11 7.54
C LYS A 26 -26.73 -6.97 8.61
N PRO A 27 -26.00 -8.05 8.93
CA PRO A 27 -24.79 -7.95 9.74
C PRO A 27 -23.79 -6.99 9.09
N LYS A 28 -22.91 -6.41 9.89
CA LYS A 28 -21.85 -5.52 9.41
C LYS A 28 -20.51 -6.16 9.71
N TYR A 29 -19.53 -5.97 8.82
CA TYR A 29 -18.21 -6.56 8.97
C TYR A 29 -17.12 -5.49 9.00
N VAL A 30 -16.13 -5.70 9.87
CA VAL A 30 -14.85 -5.01 9.81
C VAL A 30 -13.80 -5.98 9.31
N ILE A 31 -12.96 -5.54 8.39
CA ILE A 31 -11.82 -6.33 7.93
C ILE A 31 -10.54 -5.54 8.13
N CYS A 32 -9.65 -6.07 8.95
CA CYS A 32 -8.25 -5.65 9.01
C CYS A 32 -7.52 -6.25 7.82
N ASN A 33 -7.11 -5.39 6.89
CA ASN A 33 -6.29 -5.75 5.73
C ASN A 33 -4.81 -5.80 6.16
N ALA A 34 -4.35 -7.01 6.45
CA ALA A 34 -2.97 -7.39 6.75
C ALA A 34 -2.30 -8.10 5.55
N ASP A 35 -2.79 -7.86 4.32
CA ASP A 35 -2.14 -8.27 3.08
C ASP A 35 -1.20 -7.17 2.57
N GLU A 36 -0.06 -7.07 3.25
CA GLU A 36 1.02 -6.17 2.88
C GLU A 36 1.88 -6.82 1.79
N SER A 37 1.45 -6.71 0.54
CA SER A 37 2.12 -7.32 -0.61
C SER A 37 2.75 -6.32 -1.58
N GLU A 38 2.61 -5.01 -1.34
CA GLU A 38 3.26 -3.98 -2.14
C GLU A 38 4.78 -3.96 -1.91
N PRO A 39 5.62 -4.10 -2.96
CA PRO A 39 7.07 -4.04 -2.84
C PRO A 39 7.56 -2.75 -2.16
N GLY A 40 8.55 -2.90 -1.28
CA GLY A 40 9.07 -1.82 -0.43
C GLY A 40 8.28 -1.58 0.85
N THR A 41 7.14 -2.26 1.03
CA THR A 41 6.25 -2.11 2.19
C THR A 41 6.45 -3.26 3.17
N PHE A 42 6.85 -2.96 4.40
CA PHE A 42 7.04 -3.94 5.48
C PHE A 42 6.78 -3.34 6.87
N LYS A 43 5.89 -2.36 6.93
CA LYS A 43 5.45 -1.63 8.13
C LYS A 43 4.37 -2.39 8.91
N ASP A 44 3.46 -3.07 8.21
CA ASP A 44 2.36 -3.80 8.84
C ASP A 44 2.88 -5.08 9.47
N ARG A 45 3.86 -5.73 8.83
CA ARG A 45 4.61 -6.84 9.44
C ARG A 45 5.17 -6.48 10.81
N LEU A 46 5.73 -5.28 10.99
CA LEU A 46 6.28 -4.84 12.27
C LEU A 46 5.18 -4.84 13.35
N LEU A 47 4.03 -4.21 13.06
CA LEU A 47 2.90 -4.14 13.99
C LEU A 47 2.37 -5.55 14.31
N ILE A 48 2.18 -6.38 13.29
CA ILE A 48 1.70 -7.76 13.44
C ILE A 48 2.63 -8.59 14.33
N GLU A 49 3.94 -8.50 14.14
CA GLU A 49 4.92 -9.34 14.85
C GLU A 49 5.33 -8.79 16.21
N ARG A 50 5.23 -7.47 16.44
CA ARG A 50 5.74 -6.80 17.65
C ARG A 50 4.67 -6.21 18.55
N ASP A 51 3.54 -5.77 17.98
CA ASP A 51 2.43 -5.19 18.73
C ASP A 51 1.06 -5.64 18.15
N PRO A 52 0.79 -6.97 18.18
CA PRO A 52 -0.47 -7.50 17.64
C PRO A 52 -1.70 -7.04 18.45
N HIS A 53 -1.53 -6.71 19.73
CA HIS A 53 -2.62 -6.29 20.61
C HIS A 53 -3.14 -4.89 20.24
N ALA A 54 -2.27 -3.94 19.84
CA ALA A 54 -2.74 -2.66 19.30
C ALA A 54 -3.59 -2.83 18.02
N VAL A 55 -3.26 -3.81 17.17
CA VAL A 55 -4.05 -4.14 15.96
C VAL A 55 -5.42 -4.72 16.35
N ILE A 56 -5.45 -5.63 17.32
CA ILE A 56 -6.68 -6.26 17.82
C ILE A 56 -7.59 -5.21 18.48
N GLU A 57 -7.05 -4.39 19.39
CA GLU A 57 -7.79 -3.33 20.06
C GLU A 57 -8.33 -2.31 19.06
N GLY A 58 -7.51 -1.88 18.09
CA GLY A 58 -7.95 -1.02 17.00
C GLY A 58 -9.10 -1.64 16.18
N THR A 59 -9.06 -2.96 15.97
CA THR A 59 -10.14 -3.69 15.28
C THR A 59 -11.42 -3.72 16.12
N ILE A 60 -11.31 -3.93 17.44
CA ILE A 60 -12.45 -3.87 18.37
C ILE A 60 -13.09 -2.48 18.34
N LEU A 61 -12.29 -1.41 18.44
CA LEU A 61 -12.77 -0.02 18.40
C LEU A 61 -13.48 0.30 17.08
N ALA A 62 -12.92 -0.14 15.95
CA ALA A 62 -13.56 0.03 14.64
C ALA A 62 -14.89 -0.74 14.54
N ALA A 63 -14.93 -1.98 15.03
CA ALA A 63 -16.13 -2.80 15.03
C ALA A 63 -17.24 -2.21 15.90
N TYR A 64 -16.88 -1.73 17.09
CA TYR A 64 -17.80 -1.04 17.99
C TYR A 64 -18.38 0.22 17.34
N ALA A 65 -17.53 1.05 16.71
CA ALA A 65 -17.94 2.30 16.08
C ALA A 65 -19.01 2.10 14.98
N ILE A 66 -18.94 1.01 14.22
CA ILE A 66 -19.92 0.71 13.16
C ILE A 66 -21.02 -0.26 13.59
N ARG A 67 -21.02 -0.73 14.84
CA ARG A 67 -21.93 -1.77 15.38
C ARG A 67 -21.82 -3.10 14.63
N SER A 68 -20.59 -3.52 14.36
CA SER A 68 -20.26 -4.86 13.84
C SER A 68 -20.06 -5.82 15.00
N HIS A 69 -20.51 -7.07 14.87
CA HIS A 69 -20.29 -8.15 15.85
C HIS A 69 -19.35 -9.25 15.32
N THR A 70 -18.82 -9.07 14.11
CA THR A 70 -17.88 -10.02 13.50
C THR A 70 -16.84 -9.24 12.71
N ALA A 71 -15.57 -9.47 13.01
CA ALA A 71 -14.45 -8.88 12.31
C ALA A 71 -13.49 -9.95 11.82
N PHE A 72 -12.78 -9.64 10.74
CA PHE A 72 -11.76 -10.50 10.16
C PHE A 72 -10.41 -9.80 10.15
N ILE A 73 -9.33 -10.55 10.37
CA ILE A 73 -7.98 -10.15 9.99
C ILE A 73 -7.59 -10.99 8.79
N TYR A 74 -7.43 -10.37 7.62
CA TYR A 74 -6.95 -11.05 6.41
C TYR A 74 -5.45 -10.83 6.31
N ILE A 75 -4.66 -11.85 6.66
CA ILE A 75 -3.20 -11.81 6.61
C ILE A 75 -2.66 -12.52 5.37
N ARG A 76 -1.67 -11.92 4.70
CA ARG A 76 -1.04 -12.56 3.54
C ARG A 76 -0.45 -13.93 3.86
N GLY A 77 -0.44 -14.81 2.85
CA GLY A 77 -0.03 -16.21 3.01
C GLY A 77 1.40 -16.38 3.52
N GLU A 78 2.30 -15.50 3.08
CA GLU A 78 3.74 -15.54 3.37
C GLU A 78 4.07 -15.19 4.83
N LEU A 79 3.21 -14.42 5.53
CA LEU A 79 3.43 -14.05 6.93
C LEU A 79 2.97 -15.16 7.87
N ALA A 80 3.49 -16.37 7.69
CA ALA A 80 3.15 -17.54 8.50
C ALA A 80 3.50 -17.35 9.99
N PHE A 81 4.62 -16.68 10.29
CA PHE A 81 4.98 -16.32 11.67
C PHE A 81 4.02 -15.27 12.24
N GLY A 82 3.76 -14.19 11.51
CA GLY A 82 2.80 -13.17 11.90
C GLY A 82 1.39 -13.72 12.16
N ALA A 83 0.94 -14.70 11.37
CA ALA A 83 -0.33 -15.37 11.60
C ALA A 83 -0.37 -16.15 12.93
N LYS A 84 0.72 -16.82 13.31
CA LYS A 84 0.83 -17.49 14.61
C LYS A 84 0.82 -16.48 15.76
N VAL A 85 1.51 -15.35 15.60
CA VAL A 85 1.56 -14.26 16.58
C VAL A 85 0.16 -13.66 16.78
N LEU A 86 -0.55 -13.34 15.68
CA LEU A 86 -1.91 -12.82 15.74
C LEU A 86 -2.88 -13.83 16.35
N GLN A 87 -2.83 -15.10 15.96
CA GLN A 87 -3.73 -16.10 16.53
C GLN A 87 -3.54 -16.20 18.04
N ARG A 88 -2.28 -16.26 18.50
CA ARG A 88 -1.99 -16.27 19.94
C ARG A 88 -2.53 -15.02 20.64
N ALA A 89 -2.34 -13.84 20.06
CA ALA A 89 -2.84 -12.60 20.63
C ALA A 89 -4.39 -12.53 20.66
N ILE A 90 -5.06 -13.07 19.64
CA ILE A 90 -6.52 -13.23 19.62
C ILE A 90 -6.97 -14.15 20.76
N ASP A 91 -6.30 -15.29 20.95
CA ASP A 91 -6.61 -16.24 22.02
C ASP A 91 -6.38 -15.62 23.41
N GLU A 92 -5.28 -14.88 23.59
CA GLU A 92 -4.98 -14.13 24.82
C GLU A 92 -6.07 -13.08 25.12
N ALA A 93 -6.47 -12.30 24.11
CA ALA A 93 -7.52 -11.28 24.27
C ALA A 93 -8.89 -11.91 24.59
N ALA A 94 -9.21 -13.06 24.00
CA ALA A 94 -10.43 -13.82 24.33
C ALA A 94 -10.39 -14.36 25.77
N GLN A 95 -9.27 -14.95 26.20
CA GLN A 95 -9.10 -15.45 27.58
C GLN A 95 -9.20 -14.34 28.63
N ALA A 96 -8.72 -13.13 28.31
CA ALA A 96 -8.82 -11.96 29.17
C ALA A 96 -10.21 -11.29 29.15
N GLY A 97 -11.16 -11.78 28.33
CA GLY A 97 -12.51 -11.21 28.23
C GLY A 97 -12.62 -9.94 27.38
N TYR A 98 -11.59 -9.64 26.55
CA TYR A 98 -11.58 -8.54 25.60
C TYR A 98 -12.19 -8.90 24.23
N LEU A 99 -12.46 -10.19 23.98
CA LEU A 99 -13.19 -10.70 22.82
C LEU A 99 -14.24 -11.73 23.27
N GLY A 100 -15.27 -11.95 22.45
CA GLY A 100 -16.34 -12.91 22.72
C GLY A 100 -17.71 -12.25 22.90
N LYS A 101 -18.64 -12.94 23.56
CA LYS A 101 -20.08 -12.60 23.54
C LYS A 101 -20.46 -11.34 24.33
N ASN A 102 -19.70 -10.98 25.36
CA ASN A 102 -19.99 -9.84 26.22
C ASN A 102 -18.68 -9.27 26.78
N ILE A 103 -18.02 -8.43 25.98
CA ILE A 103 -16.73 -7.83 26.29
C ILE A 103 -16.88 -6.98 27.55
N LEU A 104 -16.15 -7.34 28.61
CA LEU A 104 -16.13 -6.66 29.91
C LEU A 104 -17.51 -6.37 30.52
N GLY A 105 -18.54 -7.18 30.21
CA GLY A 105 -19.90 -6.97 30.72
C GLY A 105 -20.67 -5.82 30.05
N SER A 106 -20.16 -5.24 28.96
CA SER A 106 -20.74 -4.07 28.27
C SER A 106 -22.07 -4.33 27.52
N GLY A 107 -22.44 -5.59 27.32
CA GLY A 107 -23.55 -6.00 26.44
C GLY A 107 -23.16 -6.04 24.95
N TYR A 108 -21.93 -5.67 24.60
CA TYR A 108 -21.38 -5.78 23.26
C TYR A 108 -20.47 -7.00 23.14
N GLY A 109 -20.56 -7.72 22.02
CA GLY A 109 -19.70 -8.85 21.72
C GLY A 109 -19.06 -8.73 20.34
N LEU A 110 -17.88 -9.32 20.17
CA LEU A 110 -17.16 -9.37 18.90
C LEU A 110 -16.47 -10.71 18.72
N ASP A 111 -16.77 -11.37 17.61
CA ASP A 111 -16.00 -12.50 17.11
C ASP A 111 -14.92 -12.00 16.14
N LEU A 112 -13.66 -12.22 16.47
CA LEU A 112 -12.51 -11.84 15.64
C LEU A 112 -11.88 -13.08 15.00
N ILE A 113 -11.89 -13.15 13.68
CA ILE A 113 -11.48 -14.34 12.92
C ILE A 113 -10.21 -14.03 12.12
N LEU A 114 -9.17 -14.82 12.31
CA LEU A 114 -7.97 -14.77 11.49
C LEU A 114 -8.16 -15.59 10.20
N HIS A 115 -7.99 -14.96 9.05
CA HIS A 115 -8.02 -15.60 7.73
C HIS A 115 -6.67 -15.44 7.05
N ARG A 116 -6.06 -16.54 6.61
CA ARG A 116 -4.78 -16.53 5.89
C ARG A 116 -5.02 -16.61 4.39
N GLY A 117 -4.53 -15.61 3.65
CA GLY A 117 -4.46 -15.63 2.18
C GLY A 117 -3.37 -16.59 1.67
N ALA A 118 -3.05 -16.48 0.38
CA ALA A 118 -2.18 -17.45 -0.32
C ALA A 118 -1.19 -16.80 -1.30
N GLY A 119 -0.76 -15.56 -1.06
CA GLY A 119 0.31 -14.91 -1.82
C GLY A 119 -0.13 -14.31 -3.14
N ALA A 120 -1.00 -13.31 -3.09
CA ALA A 120 -1.42 -12.57 -4.27
C ALA A 120 -1.64 -11.10 -3.90
N TYR A 121 -0.85 -10.19 -4.47
CA TYR A 121 -0.92 -8.76 -4.15
C TYR A 121 -2.28 -8.15 -4.47
N ILE A 122 -2.97 -8.63 -5.50
CA ILE A 122 -4.32 -8.20 -5.83
C ILE A 122 -5.36 -8.50 -4.73
N CYS A 123 -5.13 -9.51 -3.89
CA CYS A 123 -5.99 -9.80 -2.74
C CYS A 123 -5.87 -8.75 -1.63
N GLY A 124 -4.84 -7.90 -1.65
CA GLY A 124 -4.73 -6.74 -0.78
C GLY A 124 -5.57 -5.54 -1.24
N GLU A 125 -6.10 -5.56 -2.48
CA GLU A 125 -7.07 -4.56 -2.94
C GLU A 125 -8.39 -4.72 -2.19
N GLU A 126 -9.02 -3.61 -1.79
CA GLU A 126 -10.20 -3.61 -0.91
C GLU A 126 -11.29 -4.60 -1.32
N THR A 127 -11.68 -4.64 -2.60
CA THR A 127 -12.76 -5.50 -3.09
C THR A 127 -12.27 -6.88 -3.51
N GLY A 128 -11.03 -6.99 -4.01
CA GLY A 128 -10.37 -8.27 -4.27
C GLY A 128 -10.23 -9.10 -3.00
N LEU A 129 -9.92 -8.45 -1.88
CA LEU A 129 -9.88 -9.04 -0.54
C LEU A 129 -11.21 -9.66 -0.16
N LEU A 130 -12.33 -8.95 -0.38
CA LEU A 130 -13.66 -9.46 -0.07
C LEU A 130 -13.96 -10.73 -0.86
N SER A 131 -13.70 -10.71 -2.17
CA SER A 131 -13.90 -11.88 -3.05
C SER A 131 -13.03 -13.06 -2.61
N SER A 132 -11.79 -12.82 -2.22
CA SER A 132 -10.90 -13.86 -1.71
C SER A 132 -11.41 -14.43 -0.37
N LEU A 133 -11.85 -13.57 0.56
CA LEU A 133 -12.35 -13.99 1.87
C LEU A 133 -13.67 -14.76 1.75
N GLU A 134 -14.50 -14.43 0.76
CA GLU A 134 -15.72 -15.18 0.38
C GLU A 134 -15.45 -16.58 -0.18
N GLY A 135 -14.18 -16.95 -0.40
CA GLY A 135 -13.77 -18.22 -1.01
C GLY A 135 -13.77 -18.21 -2.54
N GLY A 136 -13.98 -17.05 -3.16
CA GLY A 136 -13.82 -16.86 -4.59
C GLY A 136 -12.36 -16.62 -4.99
N ARG A 137 -12.15 -16.37 -6.29
CA ARG A 137 -10.88 -15.79 -6.75
C ARG A 137 -10.75 -14.36 -6.19
N GLY A 138 -9.53 -13.89 -5.96
CA GLY A 138 -9.23 -12.50 -5.56
C GLY A 138 -9.50 -11.45 -6.65
N TRP A 139 -10.61 -11.59 -7.36
CA TRP A 139 -11.08 -10.69 -8.41
C TRP A 139 -11.81 -9.51 -7.78
N PRO A 140 -11.33 -8.28 -7.99
CA PRO A 140 -12.00 -7.08 -7.54
C PRO A 140 -13.45 -6.98 -8.04
N LYS A 141 -14.28 -6.31 -7.23
CA LYS A 141 -15.70 -6.06 -7.55
C LYS A 141 -15.81 -4.67 -8.18
N VAL A 142 -16.55 -4.56 -9.28
CA VAL A 142 -16.81 -3.27 -9.93
C VAL A 142 -17.60 -2.38 -8.97
N LYS A 143 -17.18 -1.11 -8.86
CA LYS A 143 -17.88 -0.08 -8.09
C LYS A 143 -18.70 0.78 -9.07
N PRO A 144 -19.96 1.15 -8.77
CA PRO A 144 -20.84 0.69 -7.68
C PRO A 144 -21.40 -0.75 -7.86
N PRO A 145 -21.87 -1.42 -6.77
CA PRO A 145 -22.05 -0.91 -5.41
C PRO A 145 -20.75 -0.89 -4.59
N PHE A 146 -20.68 0.01 -3.59
CA PHE A 146 -19.49 0.15 -2.73
C PHE A 146 -19.53 -0.80 -1.52
N PRO A 147 -18.36 -1.25 -1.02
CA PRO A 147 -18.27 -2.15 0.13
C PRO A 147 -19.00 -1.68 1.39
N ALA A 148 -19.03 -0.38 1.63
CA ALA A 148 -19.69 0.21 2.79
C ALA A 148 -21.20 -0.12 2.85
N THR A 149 -21.83 -0.44 1.71
CA THR A 149 -23.22 -0.90 1.66
C THR A 149 -23.35 -2.37 1.25
N HIS A 150 -22.52 -2.83 0.30
CA HIS A 150 -22.55 -4.17 -0.27
C HIS A 150 -21.12 -4.72 -0.41
N GLY A 151 -20.54 -5.13 0.72
CA GLY A 151 -19.21 -5.72 0.79
C GLY A 151 -19.24 -7.23 0.95
N LEU A 152 -18.62 -7.73 2.03
CA LEU A 152 -18.48 -9.14 2.33
C LEU A 152 -19.85 -9.81 2.47
N PHE A 153 -20.10 -10.89 1.72
CA PHE A 153 -21.38 -11.59 1.66
C PHE A 153 -22.56 -10.66 1.31
N GLY A 154 -22.30 -9.59 0.55
CA GLY A 154 -23.30 -8.58 0.20
C GLY A 154 -23.77 -7.73 1.40
N CYS A 155 -23.00 -7.69 2.47
CA CYS A 155 -23.28 -6.97 3.71
C CYS A 155 -22.39 -5.72 3.87
N PRO A 156 -22.84 -4.67 4.58
CA PRO A 156 -22.03 -3.48 4.85
C PRO A 156 -20.68 -3.84 5.47
N THR A 157 -19.59 -3.45 4.80
CA THR A 157 -18.24 -3.83 5.20
C THR A 157 -17.27 -2.66 5.09
N VAL A 158 -16.39 -2.50 6.07
CA VAL A 158 -15.25 -1.59 5.97
C VAL A 158 -13.95 -2.39 6.03
N VAL A 159 -13.06 -2.10 5.08
CA VAL A 159 -11.70 -2.65 5.06
C VAL A 159 -10.73 -1.57 5.51
N ASN A 160 -9.90 -1.86 6.50
CA ASN A 160 -8.92 -0.92 7.04
C ASN A 160 -7.55 -1.59 7.13
N ASN A 161 -6.50 -0.88 6.71
CA ASN A 161 -5.13 -1.36 6.83
C ASN A 161 -4.70 -1.44 8.30
N VAL A 162 -3.79 -2.37 8.62
CA VAL A 162 -3.24 -2.63 9.97
C VAL A 162 -2.83 -1.33 10.68
N GLU A 163 -1.97 -0.53 10.06
CA GLU A 163 -1.49 0.74 10.66
C GLU A 163 -2.62 1.73 10.94
N THR A 164 -3.68 1.73 10.12
CA THR A 164 -4.84 2.61 10.37
C THR A 164 -5.59 2.21 11.64
N LEU A 165 -5.71 0.90 11.88
CA LEU A 165 -6.38 0.36 13.06
C LEU A 165 -5.51 0.50 14.31
N ALA A 166 -4.22 0.19 14.20
CA ALA A 166 -3.26 0.30 15.30
C ALA A 166 -3.08 1.74 15.82
N ALA A 167 -3.39 2.76 15.01
CA ALA A 167 -3.40 4.15 15.47
C ALA A 167 -4.60 4.50 16.38
N LEU A 168 -5.68 3.71 16.35
CA LEU A 168 -6.93 4.05 17.03
C LEU A 168 -6.84 4.03 18.56
N PRO A 169 -6.21 3.02 19.22
CA PRO A 169 -6.09 3.01 20.68
C PRO A 169 -5.45 4.30 21.21
N TRP A 170 -4.31 4.70 20.62
CA TRP A 170 -3.62 5.94 21.00
C TRP A 170 -4.51 7.18 20.83
N ILE A 171 -5.26 7.27 19.72
CA ILE A 171 -6.17 8.40 19.45
C ILE A 171 -7.28 8.47 20.48
N VAL A 172 -7.84 7.33 20.89
CA VAL A 172 -8.92 7.26 21.88
C VAL A 172 -8.40 7.66 23.26
N ASP A 173 -7.25 7.15 23.67
CA ASP A 173 -6.66 7.40 24.99
C ASP A 173 -6.15 8.84 25.16
N HIS A 174 -5.52 9.39 24.13
CA HIS A 174 -4.84 10.69 24.22
C HIS A 174 -5.70 11.84 23.69
N GLY A 175 -6.80 11.52 23.01
CA GLY A 175 -7.73 12.48 22.45
C GLY A 175 -7.41 12.87 21.01
N ALA A 176 -8.47 12.97 20.20
CA ALA A 176 -8.39 13.25 18.78
C ALA A 176 -7.73 14.59 18.41
N ALA A 177 -7.77 15.58 19.30
CA ALA A 177 -7.12 16.88 19.08
C ALA A 177 -5.60 16.79 19.15
N LYS A 178 -5.03 15.97 20.05
CA LYS A 178 -3.59 15.74 20.13
C LYS A 178 -3.05 15.07 18.87
N TYR A 179 -3.77 14.07 18.36
CA TYR A 179 -3.41 13.44 17.09
C TYR A 179 -3.47 14.43 15.91
N ALA A 180 -4.48 15.30 15.87
CA ALA A 180 -4.64 16.30 14.81
C ALA A 180 -3.65 17.47 14.89
N ALA A 181 -2.99 17.66 16.04
CA ALA A 181 -1.92 18.63 16.21
C ALA A 181 -0.60 18.17 15.58
N ILE A 182 -0.44 16.86 15.33
CA ILE A 182 0.72 16.27 14.67
C ILE A 182 0.50 16.31 13.15
N GLY A 183 1.55 16.65 12.42
CA GLY A 183 1.60 16.69 10.96
C GLY A 183 1.09 17.99 10.34
N THR A 184 0.73 17.97 9.05
CA THR A 184 0.32 19.17 8.31
C THR A 184 -1.16 19.50 8.50
N GLU A 185 -1.68 20.55 7.86
CA GLU A 185 -3.10 20.90 7.92
C GLU A 185 -4.02 19.76 7.43
N LYS A 186 -3.64 19.09 6.33
CA LYS A 186 -4.48 18.08 5.65
C LYS A 186 -3.99 16.65 5.86
N SER A 187 -2.76 16.50 6.35
CA SER A 187 -2.13 15.22 6.63
C SER A 187 -1.80 15.09 8.12
N LYS A 188 -2.75 14.56 8.89
CA LYS A 188 -2.64 14.46 10.36
C LYS A 188 -1.93 13.20 10.84
N GLY A 189 -1.33 13.32 12.03
CA GLY A 189 -0.75 12.22 12.79
C GLY A 189 0.62 11.77 12.30
N THR A 190 1.02 10.60 12.77
CA THR A 190 2.24 9.91 12.35
C THR A 190 1.94 8.89 11.25
N LYS A 191 3.01 8.41 10.61
CA LYS A 191 3.00 7.39 9.57
C LYS A 191 4.22 6.50 9.75
N LEU A 192 4.02 5.19 9.61
CA LEU A 192 5.11 4.24 9.49
C LEU A 192 5.65 4.24 8.05
N PHE A 193 6.93 4.56 7.90
CA PHE A 193 7.67 4.51 6.65
C PHE A 193 8.63 3.34 6.66
N SER A 194 8.51 2.44 5.69
CA SER A 194 9.46 1.35 5.48
C SER A 194 10.45 1.72 4.39
N VAL A 195 11.74 1.77 4.72
CA VAL A 195 12.80 2.23 3.82
C VAL A 195 13.70 1.08 3.41
N SER A 196 13.87 0.92 2.10
CA SER A 196 14.66 -0.15 1.49
C SER A 196 15.47 0.35 0.30
N GLY A 197 16.28 -0.54 -0.28
CA GLY A 197 17.16 -0.24 -1.40
C GLY A 197 18.53 0.26 -0.97
N HIS A 198 19.12 1.15 -1.76
CA HIS A 198 20.48 1.66 -1.60
C HIS A 198 20.57 2.72 -0.50
N ILE A 199 20.37 2.31 0.75
CA ILE A 199 20.39 3.19 1.93
C ILE A 199 21.14 2.51 3.08
N ARG A 200 21.86 3.27 3.92
CA ARG A 200 22.70 2.69 4.99
C ARG A 200 21.90 2.08 6.13
N LYS A 201 20.78 2.69 6.52
CA LYS A 201 19.94 2.23 7.63
C LYS A 201 18.52 1.91 7.14
N PRO A 202 18.34 0.82 6.38
CA PRO A 202 17.00 0.37 6.01
C PRO A 202 16.23 -0.08 7.26
N GLY A 203 14.90 0.05 7.24
CA GLY A 203 14.08 -0.26 8.41
C GLY A 203 12.72 0.42 8.36
N VAL A 204 11.98 0.33 9.46
CA VAL A 204 10.72 1.02 9.64
C VAL A 204 10.91 2.18 10.61
N TYR A 205 10.45 3.36 10.22
CA TYR A 205 10.53 4.59 11.01
C TYR A 205 9.12 5.15 11.18
N GLU A 206 8.74 5.46 12.42
CA GLU A 206 7.54 6.24 12.68
C GLU A 206 7.90 7.73 12.63
N LEU A 207 7.30 8.45 11.68
CA LEU A 207 7.54 9.88 11.50
C LEU A 207 6.23 10.65 11.52
N GLU A 208 6.31 11.91 11.91
CA GLU A 208 5.21 12.85 11.74
C GLU A 208 4.95 13.10 10.25
N MET A 209 3.68 13.18 9.86
CA MET A 209 3.31 13.50 8.48
C MET A 209 3.84 14.89 8.08
N GLY A 210 4.51 14.98 6.94
CA GLY A 210 5.11 16.24 6.46
C GLY A 210 6.57 16.43 6.84
N TYR A 211 7.21 15.40 7.41
CA TYR A 211 8.65 15.36 7.64
C TYR A 211 9.44 15.52 6.32
N PRO A 212 10.55 16.27 6.28
CA PRO A 212 11.27 16.53 5.02
C PRO A 212 11.94 15.27 4.45
N LEU A 213 11.66 14.95 3.17
CA LEU A 213 12.14 13.72 2.52
C LEU A 213 13.66 13.65 2.42
N ARG A 214 14.32 14.75 2.03
CA ARG A 214 15.79 14.81 1.95
C ARG A 214 16.45 14.58 3.30
N GLN A 215 15.97 15.28 4.33
CA GLN A 215 16.47 15.12 5.70
C GLN A 215 16.34 13.67 6.16
N PHE A 216 15.17 13.06 5.95
CA PHE A 216 14.95 11.66 6.31
C PHE A 216 15.96 10.71 5.66
N LEU A 217 16.14 10.81 4.35
CA LEU A 217 17.03 9.91 3.62
C LEU A 217 18.50 10.15 3.98
N GLU A 218 18.95 11.40 4.01
CA GLU A 218 20.37 11.74 4.17
C GLU A 218 20.83 11.67 5.63
N VAL A 219 19.99 12.07 6.58
CA VAL A 219 20.35 12.15 8.01
C VAL A 219 19.88 10.90 8.76
N ASP A 220 18.57 10.66 8.79
CA ASP A 220 18.00 9.61 9.66
C ASP A 220 18.35 8.21 9.15
N CYS A 221 18.18 7.98 7.84
CA CYS A 221 18.57 6.73 7.20
C CYS A 221 20.07 6.62 6.86
N GLY A 222 20.85 7.69 7.12
CA GLY A 222 22.31 7.71 6.93
C GLY A 222 22.78 7.83 5.48
N GLY A 223 21.89 8.20 4.55
CA GLY A 223 22.20 8.43 3.15
C GLY A 223 22.57 7.17 2.35
N VAL A 224 22.90 7.39 1.09
CA VAL A 224 23.32 6.34 0.16
C VAL A 224 24.69 5.77 0.57
N PRO A 225 24.90 4.44 0.53
CA PRO A 225 26.18 3.82 0.85
C PRO A 225 27.34 4.26 -0.07
N ASN A 226 28.58 4.05 0.39
CA ASN A 226 29.81 4.21 -0.42
C ASN A 226 30.04 5.61 -1.03
N GLY A 227 29.37 6.65 -0.52
CA GLY A 227 29.53 8.01 -1.04
C GLY A 227 28.93 8.19 -2.45
N ARG A 228 28.13 7.24 -2.91
CA ARG A 228 27.44 7.31 -4.19
C ARG A 228 26.31 8.32 -4.14
N ARG A 229 25.92 8.80 -5.32
CA ARG A 229 24.81 9.75 -5.47
C ARG A 229 23.45 9.05 -5.51
N LEU A 230 22.45 9.71 -4.93
CA LEU A 230 21.05 9.33 -5.09
C LEU A 230 20.64 9.55 -6.55
N LYS A 231 20.19 8.49 -7.21
CA LYS A 231 19.69 8.55 -8.58
C LYS A 231 18.19 8.78 -8.62
N GLY A 232 17.45 7.99 -7.83
CA GLY A 232 16.02 8.13 -7.70
C GLY A 232 15.45 7.50 -6.44
N VAL A 233 14.22 7.87 -6.11
CA VAL A 233 13.48 7.34 -4.97
C VAL A 233 12.02 7.16 -5.33
N ILE A 234 11.42 6.05 -4.89
CA ILE A 234 9.97 5.88 -4.90
C ILE A 234 9.50 6.08 -3.46
N PRO A 235 8.87 7.21 -3.10
CA PRO A 235 8.59 7.53 -1.70
C PRO A 235 7.36 6.83 -1.13
N GLY A 236 6.41 6.39 -1.97
CA GLY A 236 5.14 5.86 -1.49
C GLY A 236 4.99 4.34 -1.47
N GLY A 237 5.76 3.63 -2.28
CA GLY A 237 5.53 2.24 -2.67
C GLY A 237 5.56 2.14 -4.20
N VAL A 238 5.86 0.96 -4.75
CA VAL A 238 6.09 0.81 -6.21
C VAL A 238 4.89 1.18 -7.08
N SER A 239 3.70 1.34 -6.50
CA SER A 239 2.52 1.86 -7.20
C SER A 239 2.62 3.33 -7.59
N MET A 240 3.63 4.03 -7.09
CA MET A 240 3.79 5.48 -7.21
C MET A 240 4.94 5.86 -8.14
N PRO A 241 4.81 6.98 -8.89
CA PRO A 241 5.89 7.50 -9.72
C PRO A 241 7.21 7.67 -8.98
N VAL A 242 8.30 7.26 -9.62
CA VAL A 242 9.67 7.55 -9.14
C VAL A 242 9.94 9.06 -9.17
N LEU A 243 10.68 9.57 -8.19
CA LEU A 243 11.32 10.88 -8.20
C LEU A 243 12.81 10.73 -8.53
N ARG A 244 13.39 11.66 -9.29
CA ARG A 244 14.83 11.77 -9.44
C ARG A 244 15.45 12.35 -8.17
N GLY A 245 16.74 12.09 -7.95
CA GLY A 245 17.47 12.59 -6.78
C GLY A 245 17.49 14.12 -6.66
N ASP A 246 17.37 14.86 -7.76
CA ASP A 246 17.27 16.32 -7.78
C ASP A 246 15.84 16.84 -7.48
N GLU A 247 14.81 16.00 -7.61
CA GLU A 247 13.40 16.38 -7.42
C GLU A 247 12.94 16.30 -5.96
N ILE A 248 13.76 15.78 -5.04
CA ILE A 248 13.36 15.59 -3.64
C ILE A 248 13.54 16.84 -2.76
N GLU A 249 14.19 17.88 -3.28
CA GLU A 249 14.43 19.11 -2.53
C GLU A 249 13.11 19.82 -2.22
N GLY A 250 12.93 20.25 -0.96
CA GLY A 250 11.69 20.85 -0.49
C GLY A 250 10.47 19.90 -0.42
N VAL A 251 10.61 18.63 -0.78
CA VAL A 251 9.52 17.65 -0.72
C VAL A 251 9.31 17.17 0.72
N ARG A 252 8.06 17.16 1.16
CA ARG A 252 7.62 16.67 2.46
C ARG A 252 6.90 15.33 2.32
N MET A 253 7.06 14.49 3.32
CA MET A 253 6.50 13.14 3.39
C MET A 253 5.04 13.20 3.88
N ASP A 254 4.18 13.84 3.09
CA ASP A 254 2.74 13.94 3.29
C ASP A 254 1.97 13.75 1.97
N TYR A 255 0.64 13.63 2.06
CA TYR A 255 -0.18 13.32 0.88
C TYR A 255 -0.15 14.46 -0.16
N GLU A 256 -0.05 15.71 0.28
CA GLU A 256 -0.20 16.88 -0.58
C GLU A 256 1.12 17.25 -1.27
N SER A 257 2.22 17.28 -0.52
CA SER A 257 3.55 17.64 -1.03
C SER A 257 4.06 16.60 -2.03
N LEU A 258 3.85 15.31 -1.77
CA LEU A 258 4.21 14.27 -2.73
C LEU A 258 3.37 14.35 -4.02
N GLN A 259 2.07 14.65 -3.90
CA GLN A 259 1.23 14.91 -5.06
C GLN A 259 1.73 16.10 -5.89
N ALA A 260 2.10 17.20 -5.24
CA ALA A 260 2.67 18.36 -5.92
C ALA A 260 4.01 18.06 -6.61
N ALA A 261 4.80 17.13 -6.06
CA ALA A 261 6.04 16.63 -6.66
C ALA A 261 5.82 15.62 -7.82
N GLY A 262 4.56 15.32 -8.18
CA GLY A 262 4.23 14.40 -9.27
C GLY A 262 4.34 12.92 -8.90
N THR A 263 4.27 12.59 -7.62
CA THR A 263 4.17 11.22 -7.09
C THR A 263 3.05 11.15 -6.03
N LEU A 264 2.92 10.08 -5.25
CA LEU A 264 1.97 10.02 -4.13
C LEU A 264 2.57 9.25 -2.95
N LEU A 265 1.97 9.42 -1.78
CA LEU A 265 2.45 8.80 -0.53
C LEU A 265 2.19 7.29 -0.44
N GLY A 266 1.20 6.76 -1.15
CA GLY A 266 0.90 5.32 -1.13
C GLY A 266 0.85 4.72 0.29
N SER A 267 1.56 3.62 0.48
CA SER A 267 1.74 2.90 1.75
C SER A 267 2.91 3.41 2.58
N GLY A 268 3.76 4.29 2.06
CA GLY A 268 5.00 4.74 2.70
C GLY A 268 6.17 3.76 2.53
N GLY A 269 6.10 2.87 1.54
CA GLY A 269 7.18 1.96 1.16
C GLY A 269 8.27 2.67 0.34
N VAL A 270 9.21 3.31 1.02
CA VAL A 270 10.30 4.08 0.40
C VAL A 270 11.35 3.13 -0.21
N ILE A 271 11.62 3.29 -1.50
CA ILE A 271 12.65 2.52 -2.22
C ILE A 271 13.70 3.48 -2.79
N VAL A 272 14.94 3.34 -2.33
CA VAL A 272 16.07 4.21 -2.68
C VAL A 272 16.94 3.55 -3.75
N MET A 273 17.26 4.28 -4.81
CA MET A 273 18.11 3.84 -5.93
C MET A 273 19.31 4.77 -6.10
N ASP A 274 20.53 4.22 -6.06
CA ASP A 274 21.76 4.98 -6.26
C ASP A 274 22.17 5.03 -7.74
N GLU A 275 23.26 5.76 -8.04
CA GLU A 275 23.78 5.93 -9.40
C GLU A 275 24.22 4.63 -10.11
N SER A 276 24.38 3.52 -9.37
CA SER A 276 24.69 2.19 -9.95
C SER A 276 23.45 1.45 -10.44
N THR A 277 22.26 2.00 -10.23
CA THR A 277 21.00 1.37 -10.67
C THR A 277 20.72 1.66 -12.14
N CYS A 278 20.54 0.63 -12.98
CA CYS A 278 19.95 0.78 -14.30
C CYS A 278 18.43 1.02 -14.19
N MET A 279 17.96 2.18 -14.65
CA MET A 279 16.54 2.54 -14.50
C MET A 279 15.62 1.78 -15.46
N VAL A 280 16.16 1.29 -16.58
CA VAL A 280 15.46 0.38 -17.51
C VAL A 280 15.18 -0.96 -16.84
N LYS A 281 16.19 -1.57 -16.20
CA LYS A 281 16.06 -2.80 -15.43
C LYS A 281 15.11 -2.66 -14.24
N ALA A 282 15.20 -1.53 -13.53
CA ALA A 282 14.28 -1.22 -12.43
C ALA A 282 12.82 -1.15 -12.92
N ALA A 283 12.58 -0.41 -14.01
CA ALA A 283 11.25 -0.32 -14.63
C ALA A 283 10.73 -1.68 -15.10
N TRP A 284 11.59 -2.50 -15.73
CA TRP A 284 11.23 -3.86 -16.13
C TRP A 284 10.86 -4.73 -14.92
N ASN A 285 11.63 -4.66 -13.83
CA ASN A 285 11.33 -5.44 -12.62
C ASN A 285 9.96 -5.06 -12.02
N VAL A 286 9.66 -3.76 -11.97
CA VAL A 286 8.34 -3.26 -11.52
C VAL A 286 7.23 -3.71 -12.47
N ALA A 287 7.41 -3.57 -13.78
CA ALA A 287 6.43 -4.02 -14.76
C ALA A 287 6.19 -5.54 -14.69
N ARG A 288 7.24 -6.33 -14.44
CA ARG A 288 7.17 -7.78 -14.24
C ARG A 288 6.39 -8.15 -12.99
N PHE A 289 6.56 -7.41 -11.89
CA PHE A 289 5.75 -7.59 -10.69
C PHE A 289 4.25 -7.38 -11.00
N TYR A 290 3.89 -6.26 -11.62
CA TYR A 290 2.48 -5.99 -11.96
C TYR A 290 1.91 -6.96 -12.99
N ALA A 291 2.70 -7.42 -13.96
CA ALA A 291 2.27 -8.46 -14.89
C ALA A 291 2.02 -9.80 -14.19
N HIS A 292 2.82 -10.15 -13.18
CA HIS A 292 2.67 -11.38 -12.39
C HIS A 292 1.47 -11.32 -11.44
N GLU A 293 1.30 -10.19 -10.75
CA GLU A 293 0.29 -10.01 -9.70
C GLU A 293 -1.08 -9.54 -10.22
N SER A 294 -1.20 -9.33 -11.53
CA SER A 294 -2.49 -9.01 -12.16
C SER A 294 -3.42 -10.21 -12.05
N CYS A 295 -4.60 -10.02 -11.47
CA CYS A 295 -5.59 -11.10 -11.40
C CYS A 295 -6.19 -11.50 -12.76
N GLY A 296 -5.94 -10.70 -13.80
CA GLY A 296 -6.38 -10.97 -15.17
C GLY A 296 -7.85 -10.68 -15.47
N GLN A 297 -8.61 -10.05 -14.56
CA GLN A 297 -10.06 -9.86 -14.78
C GLN A 297 -10.37 -8.86 -15.90
N CYS A 298 -9.79 -7.66 -15.87
CA CYS A 298 -10.03 -6.62 -16.88
C CYS A 298 -9.00 -6.65 -18.01
N THR A 299 -9.47 -6.60 -19.26
CA THR A 299 -8.60 -6.69 -20.45
C THR A 299 -7.50 -5.63 -20.49
N PRO A 300 -7.75 -4.33 -20.20
CA PRO A 300 -6.69 -3.33 -20.24
C PRO A 300 -5.54 -3.67 -19.29
N CYS A 301 -5.83 -4.09 -18.06
CA CYS A 301 -4.81 -4.52 -17.11
C CYS A 301 -4.15 -5.84 -17.51
N ARG A 302 -4.94 -6.88 -17.82
CA ARG A 302 -4.45 -8.23 -18.13
C ARG A 302 -3.48 -8.21 -19.30
N GLU A 303 -3.90 -7.64 -20.42
CA GLU A 303 -3.09 -7.63 -21.65
C GLU A 303 -2.04 -6.51 -21.59
N GLY A 304 -2.44 -5.32 -21.12
CA GLY A 304 -1.57 -4.15 -21.11
C GLY A 304 -0.36 -4.30 -20.18
N CYS A 305 -0.53 -4.84 -18.97
CA CYS A 305 0.61 -5.07 -18.06
C CYS A 305 1.61 -6.07 -18.65
N HIS A 306 1.12 -7.17 -19.22
CA HIS A 306 1.96 -8.18 -19.84
C HIS A 306 2.66 -7.65 -21.11
N TRP A 307 1.98 -6.80 -21.88
CA TRP A 307 2.57 -6.17 -23.05
C TRP A 307 3.67 -5.17 -22.68
N MET A 308 3.44 -4.30 -21.69
CA MET A 308 4.47 -3.39 -21.19
C MET A 308 5.69 -4.16 -20.66
N GLU A 309 5.48 -5.22 -19.87
CA GLU A 309 6.56 -6.07 -19.37
C GLU A 309 7.42 -6.64 -20.50
N LYS A 310 6.81 -7.18 -21.56
CA LYS A 310 7.53 -7.69 -22.73
C LYS A 310 8.35 -6.63 -23.44
N ILE A 311 7.82 -5.41 -23.58
CA ILE A 311 8.55 -4.33 -24.24
C ILE A 311 9.73 -3.89 -23.35
N PHE A 312 9.52 -3.72 -22.05
CA PHE A 312 10.61 -3.40 -21.12
C PHE A 312 11.69 -4.48 -21.09
N TRP A 313 11.30 -5.76 -21.05
CA TRP A 313 12.22 -6.90 -21.17
C TRP A 313 13.04 -6.80 -22.46
N ARG A 314 12.37 -6.53 -23.59
CA ARG A 314 13.01 -6.40 -24.89
C ARG A 314 14.04 -5.26 -24.91
N ILE A 315 13.70 -4.09 -24.36
CA ILE A 315 14.64 -2.96 -24.26
C ILE A 315 15.85 -3.32 -23.40
N GLU A 316 15.63 -3.92 -22.23
CA GLU A 316 16.72 -4.31 -21.32
C GLU A 316 17.66 -5.35 -21.96
N ASN A 317 17.12 -6.27 -22.76
CA ASN A 317 17.89 -7.34 -23.41
C ASN A 317 18.43 -6.95 -24.80
N GLY A 318 18.59 -5.65 -25.09
CA GLY A 318 19.23 -5.19 -26.32
C GLY A 318 18.43 -5.46 -27.60
N GLN A 319 17.11 -5.64 -27.48
CA GLN A 319 16.21 -5.90 -28.60
C GLN A 319 15.20 -4.76 -28.82
N GLY A 320 15.31 -3.65 -28.09
CA GLY A 320 14.39 -2.52 -28.18
C GLY A 320 14.33 -1.89 -29.58
N GLN A 321 13.19 -1.33 -29.94
CA GLN A 321 12.92 -0.76 -31.27
C GLN A 321 12.56 0.74 -31.18
N PRO A 322 12.79 1.51 -32.25
CA PRO A 322 12.22 2.85 -32.37
C PRO A 322 10.70 2.81 -32.16
N GLY A 323 10.18 3.70 -31.31
CA GLY A 323 8.76 3.77 -30.98
C GLY A 323 8.31 2.94 -29.77
N ASP A 324 9.18 2.09 -29.20
CA ASP A 324 8.83 1.26 -28.03
C ASP A 324 8.38 2.10 -26.82
N LEU A 325 9.04 3.23 -26.57
CA LEU A 325 8.70 4.12 -25.46
C LEU A 325 7.33 4.77 -25.63
N ASP A 326 7.02 5.22 -26.85
CA ASP A 326 5.74 5.86 -27.15
C ASP A 326 4.60 4.84 -27.12
N LEU A 327 4.87 3.59 -27.53
CA LEU A 327 3.94 2.48 -27.38
C LEU A 327 3.67 2.16 -25.90
N ILE A 328 4.69 2.08 -25.04
CA ILE A 328 4.47 1.88 -23.60
C ILE A 328 3.65 3.03 -22.99
N LEU A 329 3.94 4.27 -23.36
CA LEU A 329 3.18 5.43 -22.89
C LEU A 329 1.71 5.39 -23.38
N SER A 330 1.48 4.96 -24.62
CA SER A 330 0.13 4.74 -25.16
C SER A 330 -0.61 3.63 -24.40
N ILE A 331 0.04 2.49 -24.14
CA ILE A 331 -0.55 1.41 -23.35
C ILE A 331 -0.87 1.90 -21.93
N SER A 332 0.06 2.60 -21.28
CA SER A 332 -0.13 3.16 -19.93
C SER A 332 -1.35 4.09 -19.88
N GLY A 333 -1.51 4.96 -20.89
CA GLY A 333 -2.66 5.85 -21.04
C GLY A 333 -3.98 5.09 -21.24
N ASN A 334 -3.97 3.98 -21.98
CA ASN A 334 -5.14 3.14 -22.20
C ASN A 334 -5.51 2.27 -20.98
N ILE A 335 -4.55 1.93 -20.11
CA ILE A 335 -4.83 1.24 -18.84
C ILE A 335 -5.45 2.19 -17.83
N THR A 336 -4.88 3.40 -17.72
CA THR A 336 -5.23 4.36 -16.66
C THR A 336 -6.72 4.71 -16.73
N GLY A 337 -7.45 4.53 -15.63
CA GLY A 337 -8.88 4.84 -15.54
C GLY A 337 -9.82 3.89 -16.29
N ASN A 338 -9.31 2.90 -17.03
CA ASN A 338 -10.11 1.92 -17.80
C ASN A 338 -10.10 0.52 -17.17
N THR A 339 -9.75 0.41 -15.89
CA THR A 339 -9.64 -0.87 -15.17
C THR A 339 -10.62 -0.95 -14.01
N ILE A 340 -10.93 -2.18 -13.56
CA ILE A 340 -11.93 -2.42 -12.50
C ILE A 340 -11.46 -1.87 -11.14
N CYS A 341 -10.16 -1.94 -10.88
CA CYS A 341 -9.57 -1.51 -9.63
C CYS A 341 -8.30 -0.69 -9.88
N PRO A 342 -7.80 0.07 -8.88
CA PRO A 342 -6.62 0.92 -9.03
C PRO A 342 -5.30 0.18 -9.33
N PHE A 343 -5.30 -1.17 -9.37
CA PHE A 343 -4.13 -1.94 -9.77
C PHE A 343 -3.61 -1.53 -11.17
N GLY A 344 -4.53 -1.27 -12.12
CA GLY A 344 -4.13 -0.86 -13.47
C GLY A 344 -3.35 0.46 -13.45
N ASP A 345 -3.86 1.44 -12.70
CA ASP A 345 -3.21 2.72 -12.48
C ASP A 345 -1.83 2.53 -11.80
N ALA A 346 -1.77 1.67 -10.78
CA ALA A 346 -0.54 1.32 -10.07
C ALA A 346 0.50 0.64 -10.97
N ALA A 347 0.10 -0.04 -12.04
CA ALA A 347 1.02 -0.60 -13.03
C ALA A 347 1.45 0.44 -14.08
N ALA A 348 0.52 1.31 -14.50
CA ALA A 348 0.73 2.29 -15.57
C ALA A 348 1.53 3.52 -15.13
N TRP A 349 1.27 4.06 -13.93
CA TRP A 349 1.94 5.29 -13.46
C TRP A 349 3.45 5.12 -13.30
N PRO A 350 3.97 4.05 -12.66
CA PRO A 350 5.42 3.85 -12.56
C PRO A 350 6.04 3.66 -13.93
N ALA A 351 5.45 2.85 -14.80
CA ALA A 351 5.95 2.60 -16.16
C ALA A 351 6.13 3.92 -16.94
N ALA A 352 5.11 4.77 -16.93
CA ALA A 352 5.18 6.08 -17.57
C ALA A 352 6.20 7.02 -16.89
N ALA A 353 6.30 6.99 -15.57
CA ALA A 353 7.22 7.84 -14.81
C ALA A 353 8.69 7.50 -15.07
N PHE A 354 9.04 6.21 -15.08
CA PHE A 354 10.40 5.75 -15.41
C PHE A 354 10.81 6.24 -16.81
N ILE A 355 9.95 6.06 -17.81
CA ILE A 355 10.22 6.52 -19.17
C ILE A 355 10.37 8.04 -19.22
N LYS A 356 9.46 8.80 -18.62
CA LYS A 356 9.50 10.27 -18.68
C LYS A 356 10.74 10.85 -17.99
N LYS A 357 11.18 10.26 -16.89
CA LYS A 357 12.25 10.83 -16.04
C LYS A 357 13.65 10.34 -16.38
N TYR A 358 13.77 9.17 -17.00
CA TYR A 358 15.05 8.55 -17.36
C TYR A 358 15.08 8.19 -18.85
N ARG A 359 14.37 8.96 -19.69
CA ARG A 359 14.18 8.70 -21.13
C ARG A 359 15.51 8.47 -21.86
N ASP A 360 16.51 9.24 -21.50
CA ASP A 360 17.89 9.17 -21.99
C ASP A 360 18.51 7.78 -21.78
N GLU A 361 18.31 7.16 -20.62
CA GLU A 361 18.78 5.78 -20.39
C GLU A 361 18.05 4.77 -21.28
N PHE A 362 16.73 4.92 -21.45
CA PHE A 362 15.95 4.05 -22.32
C PHE A 362 16.40 4.18 -23.79
N GLU A 363 16.56 5.41 -24.27
CA GLU A 363 17.03 5.69 -25.63
C GLU A 363 18.44 5.15 -25.86
N ALA A 364 19.32 5.26 -24.86
CA ALA A 364 20.65 4.68 -24.94
C ALA A 364 20.64 3.15 -24.98
N HIS A 365 19.78 2.47 -24.21
CA HIS A 365 19.57 1.02 -24.32
C HIS A 365 19.08 0.62 -25.73
N ILE A 366 18.13 1.37 -26.29
CA ILE A 366 17.58 1.11 -27.63
C ILE A 366 18.63 1.34 -28.72
N ALA A 367 19.46 2.37 -28.61
CA ALA A 367 20.46 2.71 -29.61
C ALA A 367 21.69 1.79 -29.53
N GLN A 368 22.20 1.54 -28.33
CA GLN A 368 23.45 0.82 -28.10
C GLN A 368 23.25 -0.70 -27.90
N LYS A 369 22.01 -1.15 -27.74
CA LYS A 369 21.64 -2.56 -27.48
C LYS A 369 22.30 -3.15 -26.23
N LYS A 370 22.64 -2.32 -25.24
CA LYS A 370 23.28 -2.73 -23.98
C LYS A 370 22.94 -1.75 -22.86
N CYS A 371 23.14 -2.19 -21.62
CA CYS A 371 23.04 -1.32 -20.46
C CYS A 371 24.17 -0.28 -20.43
N VAL A 372 23.82 0.96 -20.08
CA VAL A 372 24.76 2.09 -19.99
C VAL A 372 25.36 2.28 -18.60
N VAL A 373 24.80 1.62 -17.58
CA VAL A 373 25.36 1.65 -16.23
C VAL A 373 26.45 0.58 -16.16
N SER A 374 27.68 0.99 -15.80
CA SER A 374 28.81 0.08 -15.61
C SER A 374 28.50 -0.94 -14.51
N ALA A 375 28.73 -2.22 -14.80
CA ALA A 375 28.52 -3.33 -13.87
C ALA A 375 29.37 -3.22 -12.59
#